data_AF-A0AAF3EN45-F1
#
_entry.id   AF-A0AAF3EN45-F1
#
_cell.length_a   1.000
_cell.length_b   1.000
_cell.length_c   1.000
_cell.angle_alpha   90.00
_cell.angle_beta   90.00
_cell.angle_gamma   90.00
#
_symmetry.space_group_name_H-M   'P 1'
#
loop_
_entity.id
_entity.type
_entity.pdbx_description
1 polymer ?
#
loop_
_entity_poly.entity_id
_entity_poly.type
_entity_poly.pdbx_seq_one_letter_code
_entity_poly.pdbx_strand_id
1 'polypeptide(L)'
;MPFDVLGTLGDVQLVKKDGSTVPAKQALEGKVVGFLFSAHWCPPCRKLTPAVKKFYESLRTSGHNEFEVVFVSADRTEPDMMEYMEIHGDWFAIPFGDPLIKNLTDRFRVMGLPCFAIVNQKNIIAAKKNAKNDVQEKKKGNRQMLSEWKKAVEDCAE
;
A
#
# COMPACT_ATOMS: atom_id res chain seq x y z
N MET A 1 1.16 2.47 20.31
CA MET A 1 0.93 3.89 19.96
C MET A 1 0.06 3.94 18.71
N PRO A 2 -0.89 4.89 18.60
CA PRO A 2 -1.63 5.10 17.37
C PRO A 2 -0.64 5.40 16.22
N PHE A 3 -0.83 4.75 15.08
CA PHE A 3 -0.04 5.03 13.89
C PHE A 3 -0.63 6.26 13.22
N ASP A 4 0.07 7.39 13.34
CA ASP A 4 -0.33 8.62 12.68
C ASP A 4 0.22 8.64 11.26
N VAL A 5 -0.67 8.39 10.29
CA VAL A 5 -0.30 8.28 8.87
C VAL A 5 0.29 9.59 8.37
N LEU A 6 -0.37 10.70 8.69
CA LEU A 6 0.00 12.04 8.22
C LEU A 6 1.28 12.55 8.88
N GLY A 7 1.46 12.30 10.17
CA GLY A 7 2.68 12.61 10.91
C GLY A 7 3.87 11.75 10.51
N THR A 8 3.63 10.50 10.07
CA THR A 8 4.70 9.64 9.54
C THR A 8 5.12 10.07 8.14
N LEU A 9 4.14 10.43 7.29
CA LEU A 9 4.37 10.85 5.91
C LEU A 9 4.89 12.28 5.80
N GLY A 10 4.71 13.11 6.82
CA GLY A 10 5.29 14.45 6.88
C GLY A 10 4.90 15.27 5.65
N ASP A 11 5.89 15.91 5.04
CA ASP A 11 5.74 16.69 3.80
C ASP A 11 6.32 15.94 2.58
N VAL A 12 6.32 14.60 2.62
CA VAL A 12 6.77 13.79 1.48
C VAL A 12 5.90 14.05 0.25
N GLN A 13 6.55 14.15 -0.89
CA GLN A 13 5.90 14.28 -2.18
C GLN A 13 5.74 12.89 -2.78
N LEU A 14 4.51 12.39 -2.81
CA LEU A 14 4.21 11.11 -3.41
C LEU A 14 4.24 11.22 -4.92
N VAL A 15 4.88 10.26 -5.59
CA VAL A 15 4.97 10.19 -7.05
C VAL A 15 3.83 9.35 -7.60
N LYS A 16 3.28 9.74 -8.75
CA LYS A 16 2.36 8.90 -9.53
C LYS A 16 3.10 8.24 -10.69
N LYS A 17 2.45 7.27 -11.34
CA LYS A 17 2.93 6.63 -12.58
C LYS A 17 3.25 7.64 -13.70
N ASP A 18 2.56 8.77 -13.70
CA ASP A 18 2.70 9.88 -14.65
C ASP A 18 3.94 10.76 -14.36
N GLY A 19 4.66 10.51 -13.26
CA GLY A 19 5.77 11.34 -12.81
C GLY A 19 5.33 12.60 -12.03
N SER A 20 4.03 12.91 -12.02
CA SER A 20 3.48 13.98 -11.21
C SER A 20 3.59 13.68 -9.70
N THR A 21 3.94 14.70 -8.94
CA THR A 21 4.07 14.63 -7.48
C THR A 21 2.89 15.31 -6.78
N VAL A 22 2.46 14.73 -5.66
CA VAL A 22 1.40 15.29 -4.82
C VAL A 22 1.83 15.22 -3.35
N PRO A 23 1.61 16.27 -2.54
CA PRO A 23 1.89 16.21 -1.12
C PRO A 23 1.11 15.07 -0.45
N ALA A 24 1.78 14.25 0.35
CA ALA A 24 1.15 13.10 1.00
C ALA A 24 -0.05 13.48 1.87
N LYS A 25 0.02 14.64 2.56
CA LYS A 25 -1.10 15.18 3.33
C LYS A 25 -2.33 15.37 2.44
N GLN A 26 -2.19 16.06 1.32
CA GLN A 26 -3.31 16.29 0.40
C GLN A 26 -3.83 15.00 -0.23
N ALA A 27 -2.94 14.05 -0.55
CA ALA A 27 -3.33 12.80 -1.19
C ALA A 27 -4.09 11.86 -0.25
N LEU A 28 -3.77 11.87 1.05
CA LEU A 28 -4.15 10.82 2.02
C LEU A 28 -4.95 11.33 3.23
N GLU A 29 -5.15 12.64 3.36
CA GLU A 29 -5.98 13.21 4.43
C GLU A 29 -7.43 12.70 4.33
N GLY A 30 -7.95 12.24 5.47
CA GLY A 30 -9.29 11.65 5.58
C GLY A 30 -9.43 10.24 4.99
N LYS A 31 -8.36 9.68 4.40
CA LYS A 31 -8.40 8.39 3.71
C LYS A 31 -7.80 7.24 4.52
N VAL A 32 -8.24 6.03 4.16
CA VAL A 32 -7.61 4.77 4.52
C VAL A 32 -6.48 4.51 3.53
N VAL A 33 -5.28 4.23 4.05
CA VAL A 33 -4.06 4.08 3.26
C VAL A 33 -3.59 2.63 3.28
N GLY A 34 -3.41 2.03 2.10
CA GLY A 34 -2.77 0.73 1.92
C GLY A 34 -1.32 0.88 1.52
N PHE A 35 -0.38 0.61 2.41
CA PHE A 35 1.04 0.52 2.09
C PHE A 35 1.35 -0.83 1.43
N LEU A 36 1.74 -0.78 0.15
CA LEU A 36 2.19 -1.93 -0.61
C LEU A 36 3.72 -1.98 -0.63
N PHE A 37 4.29 -2.88 0.15
CA PHE A 37 5.74 -3.15 0.12
C PHE A 37 6.00 -4.22 -0.92
N SER A 38 6.64 -3.81 -2.02
CA SER A 38 6.81 -4.65 -3.19
C SER A 38 8.06 -4.26 -3.97
N ALA A 39 8.50 -5.13 -4.88
CA ALA A 39 9.64 -4.85 -5.76
C ALA A 39 9.53 -5.59 -7.08
N HIS A 40 10.08 -5.01 -8.14
CA HIS A 40 10.14 -5.56 -9.49
C HIS A 40 10.85 -6.92 -9.53
N TRP A 41 12.01 -7.01 -8.87
CA TRP A 41 12.86 -8.20 -8.84
C TRP A 41 12.25 -9.39 -8.09
N CYS A 42 11.13 -9.19 -7.39
CA CYS A 42 10.47 -10.18 -6.55
C CYS A 42 9.35 -10.90 -7.33
N PRO A 43 9.50 -12.21 -7.67
CA PRO A 43 8.47 -12.96 -8.40
C PRO A 43 7.09 -13.01 -7.72
N PRO A 44 6.96 -13.27 -6.40
CA PRO A 44 5.64 -13.27 -5.75
C PRO A 44 5.01 -11.88 -5.68
N CYS A 45 5.83 -10.81 -5.71
CA CYS A 45 5.38 -9.43 -5.75
C CYS A 45 4.64 -9.10 -7.05
N ARG A 46 5.20 -9.53 -8.19
CA ARG A 46 4.58 -9.36 -9.52
C ARG A 46 3.23 -10.07 -9.65
N LYS A 47 2.99 -11.14 -8.87
CA LYS A 47 1.67 -11.80 -8.79
C LYS A 47 0.67 -11.06 -7.90
N LEU A 48 1.13 -10.49 -6.78
CA LEU A 48 0.25 -9.77 -5.84
C LEU A 48 -0.23 -8.42 -6.40
N THR A 49 0.62 -7.74 -7.15
CA THR A 49 0.34 -6.40 -7.67
C THR A 49 -0.95 -6.30 -8.50
N PRO A 50 -1.20 -7.17 -9.50
CA PRO A 50 -2.45 -7.15 -10.24
C PRO A 50 -3.67 -7.44 -9.35
N ALA A 51 -3.51 -8.24 -8.28
CA ALA A 51 -4.55 -8.47 -7.28
C ALA A 51 -4.92 -7.17 -6.55
N VAL A 52 -3.91 -6.43 -6.09
CA VAL A 52 -4.09 -5.14 -5.41
C VAL A 52 -4.68 -4.11 -6.37
N LYS A 53 -4.28 -4.12 -7.64
CA LYS A 53 -4.85 -3.29 -8.71
C LYS A 53 -6.35 -3.54 -8.88
N LYS A 54 -6.75 -4.79 -9.11
CA LYS A 54 -8.16 -5.17 -9.22
C LYS A 54 -8.97 -4.76 -7.99
N PHE A 55 -8.42 -5.00 -6.80
CA PHE A 55 -9.06 -4.61 -5.54
C PHE A 55 -9.26 -3.10 -5.46
N TYR A 56 -8.23 -2.32 -5.77
CA TYR A 56 -8.31 -0.85 -5.78
C TYR A 56 -9.32 -0.32 -6.80
N GLU A 57 -9.33 -0.87 -8.02
CA GLU A 57 -10.29 -0.49 -9.08
C GLU A 57 -11.73 -0.87 -8.71
N SER A 58 -11.93 -2.02 -8.07
CA SER A 58 -13.23 -2.46 -7.54
C SER A 58 -13.76 -1.48 -6.51
N LEU A 59 -12.92 -1.08 -5.54
CA LEU A 59 -13.30 -0.09 -4.53
C LEU A 59 -13.69 1.26 -5.14
N ARG A 60 -12.92 1.74 -6.13
CA ARG A 60 -13.25 2.97 -6.87
C ARG A 60 -14.60 2.85 -7.58
N THR A 61 -14.88 1.71 -8.20
CA THR A 61 -16.15 1.43 -8.90
C THR A 61 -17.34 1.35 -7.93
N SER A 62 -17.11 0.82 -6.72
CA SER A 62 -18.12 0.75 -5.65
C SER A 62 -18.34 2.08 -4.92
N GLY A 63 -17.64 3.15 -5.29
CA GLY A 63 -17.76 4.48 -4.66
C GLY A 63 -16.96 4.65 -3.37
N HIS A 64 -16.08 3.70 -3.03
CA HIS A 64 -15.18 3.78 -1.88
C HIS A 64 -13.92 4.58 -2.22
N ASN A 65 -14.09 5.87 -2.51
CA ASN A 65 -13.00 6.81 -2.83
C ASN A 65 -12.15 7.20 -1.62
N GLU A 66 -12.55 6.74 -0.43
CA GLU A 66 -11.84 6.91 0.84
C GLU A 66 -10.61 6.01 0.98
N PHE A 67 -10.36 5.09 0.04
CA PHE A 67 -9.19 4.21 0.05
C PHE A 67 -8.13 4.65 -0.95
N GLU A 68 -6.87 4.70 -0.50
CA GLU A 68 -5.72 5.06 -1.32
C GLU A 68 -4.59 4.06 -1.11
N VAL A 69 -3.86 3.72 -2.17
CA VAL A 69 -2.68 2.84 -2.08
C VAL A 69 -1.41 3.68 -2.19
N VAL A 70 -0.43 3.36 -1.35
CA VAL A 70 0.91 3.94 -1.40
C VAL A 70 1.91 2.81 -1.60
N PHE A 71 2.51 2.78 -2.77
CA PHE A 71 3.56 1.84 -3.11
C PHE A 71 4.88 2.26 -2.43
N VAL A 72 5.42 1.32 -1.67
CA VAL A 72 6.70 1.40 -0.99
C VAL A 72 7.66 0.48 -1.74
N SER A 73 8.42 1.05 -2.67
CA SER A 73 9.37 0.30 -3.46
C SER A 73 10.54 -0.20 -2.61
N ALA A 74 10.86 -1.48 -2.77
CA ALA A 74 12.12 -2.09 -2.32
C ALA A 74 13.02 -2.45 -3.51
N ASP A 75 12.83 -1.76 -4.64
CA ASP A 75 13.69 -1.87 -5.81
C ASP A 75 15.07 -1.29 -5.54
N ARG A 76 16.03 -1.69 -6.38
CA ARG A 76 17.43 -1.26 -6.25
C ARG A 76 17.71 0.01 -7.03
N THR A 77 16.86 0.34 -8.00
CA THR A 77 17.02 1.50 -8.87
C THR A 77 15.66 2.16 -9.11
N GLU A 78 15.69 3.48 -9.35
CA GLU A 78 14.51 4.25 -9.77
C GLU A 78 13.89 3.73 -11.08
N PRO A 79 14.64 3.40 -12.14
CA PRO A 79 14.05 2.86 -13.36
C PRO A 79 13.33 1.52 -13.14
N ASP A 80 13.87 0.62 -12.30
CA ASP A 80 13.15 -0.62 -11.93
C ASP A 80 11.82 -0.32 -11.24
N MET A 81 11.81 0.67 -10.34
CA MET A 81 10.60 1.11 -9.66
C MET A 81 9.57 1.67 -10.65
N MET A 82 10.00 2.50 -11.59
CA MET A 82 9.13 3.13 -12.59
C MET A 82 8.56 2.11 -13.59
N GLU A 83 9.39 1.20 -14.10
CA GLU A 83 8.95 0.09 -14.96
C GLU A 83 7.90 -0.78 -14.24
N TYR A 84 8.13 -1.07 -12.96
CA TYR A 84 7.19 -1.83 -12.18
C TYR A 84 5.88 -1.08 -11.91
N MET A 85 5.93 0.25 -11.78
CA MET A 85 4.73 1.09 -11.67
C MET A 85 3.86 1.08 -12.93
N GLU A 86 4.34 0.62 -14.09
CA GLU A 86 3.51 0.50 -15.30
C GLU A 86 2.39 -0.53 -15.13
N ILE A 87 2.64 -1.61 -14.38
CA ILE A 87 1.62 -2.65 -14.12
C ILE A 87 0.75 -2.31 -12.91
N HIS A 88 1.02 -1.20 -12.21
CA HIS A 88 0.29 -0.76 -11.02
C HIS A 88 -1.07 -0.12 -11.39
N GLY A 89 -1.89 0.13 -10.37
CA GLY A 89 -3.08 0.97 -10.49
C GLY A 89 -2.73 2.47 -10.46
N ASP A 90 -3.74 3.32 -10.70
CA ASP A 90 -3.66 4.78 -10.54
C ASP A 90 -3.61 5.18 -9.07
N TRP A 91 -2.54 4.79 -8.40
CA TRP A 91 -2.23 5.11 -7.01
C TRP A 91 -0.85 5.75 -6.87
N PHE A 92 -0.47 6.08 -5.64
CA PHE A 92 0.74 6.80 -5.33
C PHE A 92 1.91 5.87 -4.99
N ALA A 93 3.13 6.35 -5.13
CA ALA A 93 4.33 5.71 -4.61
C ALA A 93 5.18 6.72 -3.84
N ILE A 94 6.03 6.20 -2.96
CA ILE A 94 7.05 7.01 -2.31
C ILE A 94 8.22 7.18 -3.28
N PRO A 95 8.78 8.39 -3.43
CA PRO A 95 9.92 8.62 -4.30
C PRO A 95 11.07 7.69 -3.97
N PHE A 96 11.76 7.24 -5.02
CA PHE A 96 12.87 6.30 -4.87
C PHE A 96 13.96 6.88 -3.96
N GLY A 97 14.51 6.05 -3.07
CA GLY A 97 15.58 6.45 -2.15
C GLY A 97 15.15 7.33 -0.97
N ASP A 98 13.85 7.63 -0.83
CA ASP A 98 13.36 8.43 0.29
C ASP A 98 13.58 7.68 1.64
N PRO A 99 14.11 8.36 2.68
CA PRO A 99 14.34 7.74 3.99
C PRO A 99 13.05 7.18 4.63
N LEU A 100 11.90 7.65 4.18
CA LEU A 100 10.59 7.18 4.61
C LEU A 100 10.34 5.72 4.24
N ILE A 101 10.90 5.21 3.15
CA ILE A 101 10.84 3.79 2.76
C ILE A 101 11.37 2.92 3.90
N LYS A 102 12.55 3.26 4.42
CA LYS A 102 13.18 2.54 5.53
C LYS A 102 12.38 2.71 6.83
N ASN A 103 11.87 3.92 7.09
CA ASN A 103 11.04 4.19 8.27
C ASN A 103 9.76 3.33 8.28
N LEU A 104 9.02 3.30 7.16
CA LEU A 104 7.83 2.46 7.03
C LEU A 104 8.17 0.98 7.15
N THR A 105 9.23 0.52 6.46
CA THR A 105 9.67 -0.88 6.51
C THR A 105 9.96 -1.33 7.94
N ASP A 106 10.69 -0.52 8.71
CA ASP A 106 11.01 -0.78 10.12
C ASP A 106 9.74 -0.72 11.01
N ARG A 107 8.91 0.30 10.79
CA ARG A 107 7.69 0.55 11.58
C ARG A 107 6.65 -0.55 11.42
N PHE A 108 6.45 -1.03 10.20
CA PHE A 108 5.59 -2.19 9.91
C PHE A 108 6.31 -3.53 10.17
N ARG A 109 7.60 -3.49 10.53
CA ARG A 109 8.48 -4.66 10.74
C ARG A 109 8.39 -5.62 9.56
N VAL A 110 8.55 -5.08 8.36
CA VAL A 110 8.51 -5.85 7.11
C VAL A 110 9.80 -6.65 7.01
N MET A 111 9.68 -7.97 7.17
CA MET A 111 10.82 -8.90 7.12
C MET A 111 10.94 -9.61 5.76
N GLY A 112 9.96 -9.46 4.88
CA GLY A 112 9.91 -10.11 3.58
C GLY A 112 8.84 -9.52 2.68
N LEU A 113 9.05 -9.66 1.37
CA LEU A 113 8.18 -9.14 0.33
C LEU A 113 7.41 -10.28 -0.37
N PRO A 114 6.22 -10.01 -0.91
CA PRO A 114 5.45 -8.78 -0.72
C PRO A 114 4.83 -8.68 0.69
N CYS A 115 4.58 -7.45 1.13
CA CYS A 115 3.82 -7.17 2.36
C CYS A 115 2.80 -6.06 2.07
N PHE A 116 1.59 -6.18 2.63
CA PHE A 116 0.55 -5.16 2.44
C PHE A 116 -0.06 -4.77 3.78
N ALA A 117 0.03 -3.48 4.12
CA ALA A 117 -0.48 -2.94 5.37
C ALA A 117 -1.53 -1.87 5.13
N ILE A 118 -2.74 -2.10 5.62
CA ILE A 118 -3.87 -1.18 5.59
C ILE A 118 -3.91 -0.43 6.91
N VAL A 119 -3.86 0.89 6.83
CA VAL A 119 -3.93 1.79 7.97
C VAL A 119 -5.03 2.83 7.77
N ASN A 120 -5.66 3.22 8.86
CA ASN A 120 -6.48 4.42 8.94
C ASN A 120 -5.67 5.50 9.66
N GLN A 121 -6.08 6.76 9.54
CA GLN A 121 -5.43 7.95 10.08
C GLN A 121 -4.92 7.79 11.52
N LYS A 122 -5.59 6.97 12.35
CA LYS A 122 -5.26 6.78 13.77
C LYS A 122 -4.72 5.39 14.12
N ASN A 123 -4.93 4.37 13.29
CA ASN A 123 -4.63 2.98 13.66
C ASN A 123 -4.31 2.11 12.45
N ILE A 124 -3.45 1.11 12.66
CA ILE A 124 -3.25 0.02 11.71
C ILE A 124 -4.48 -0.88 11.75
N ILE A 125 -5.13 -1.08 10.60
CA ILE A 125 -6.36 -1.89 10.49
C ILE A 125 -6.04 -3.31 10.05
N ALA A 126 -5.08 -3.49 9.15
CA ALA A 126 -4.62 -4.80 8.70
C ALA A 126 -3.16 -4.75 8.23
N ALA A 127 -2.45 -5.86 8.34
CA ALA A 127 -1.07 -5.99 7.88
C ALA A 127 -0.81 -7.46 7.56
N LYS A 128 -0.92 -7.86 6.29
CA LYS A 128 -0.54 -9.22 5.87
C LYS A 128 0.96 -9.22 5.65
N LYS A 129 1.67 -9.89 6.55
CA LYS A 129 3.02 -10.36 6.28
C LYS A 129 2.92 -11.69 5.55
N ASN A 130 3.88 -12.02 4.71
CA ASN A 130 3.99 -13.35 4.09
C ASN A 130 4.30 -14.49 5.09
N ALA A 131 3.99 -14.31 6.37
CA ALA A 131 3.86 -15.36 7.36
C ALA A 131 2.40 -15.36 7.83
N LYS A 132 1.73 -16.49 7.60
CA LYS A 132 0.40 -16.85 8.10
C LYS A 132 0.04 -16.11 9.39
N ASN A 133 -1.10 -15.40 9.36
CA ASN A 133 -1.72 -14.65 10.46
C ASN A 133 -1.05 -13.32 10.82
N ASP A 134 -1.78 -12.22 10.60
CA ASP A 134 -2.51 -11.52 11.65
C ASP A 134 -3.16 -10.28 11.00
N VAL A 135 -4.37 -9.91 11.40
CA VAL A 135 -4.59 -8.63 12.08
C VAL A 135 -5.97 -8.66 12.73
N GLN A 136 -5.98 -8.25 14.00
CA GLN A 136 -7.16 -8.05 14.82
C GLN A 136 -8.08 -6.94 14.25
N GLU A 137 -9.29 -7.35 13.87
CA GLU A 137 -10.42 -6.48 13.56
C GLU A 137 -10.80 -5.61 14.77
N LYS A 138 -10.69 -4.29 14.67
CA LYS A 138 -11.49 -3.37 15.50
C LYS A 138 -11.93 -2.11 14.73
N LYS A 139 -13.02 -2.23 13.95
CA LYS A 139 -14.19 -1.29 13.91
C LYS A 139 -15.13 -1.61 12.74
N LYS A 140 -16.45 -1.52 13.00
CA LYS A 140 -17.60 -1.97 12.19
C LYS A 140 -17.73 -1.41 10.75
N GLY A 141 -16.98 -0.38 10.35
CA GLY A 141 -17.11 0.26 9.03
C GLY A 141 -16.32 -0.40 7.90
N ASN A 142 -15.16 -0.99 8.18
CA ASN A 142 -14.19 -1.36 7.14
C ASN A 142 -14.14 -2.87 6.85
N ARG A 143 -15.12 -3.62 7.36
CA ARG A 143 -15.13 -5.09 7.29
C ARG A 143 -15.29 -5.59 5.84
N GLN A 144 -16.08 -4.89 5.03
CA GLN A 144 -16.33 -5.26 3.63
C GLN A 144 -15.04 -5.12 2.79
N MET A 145 -14.38 -3.96 2.86
CA MET A 145 -13.08 -3.70 2.25
C MET A 145 -12.01 -4.73 2.64
N LEU A 146 -11.92 -5.11 3.93
CA LEU A 146 -10.98 -6.13 4.39
C LEU A 146 -11.32 -7.53 3.87
N SER A 147 -12.61 -7.84 3.73
CA SER A 147 -13.07 -9.13 3.21
C SER A 147 -12.77 -9.24 1.72
N GLU A 148 -13.02 -8.18 0.96
CA GLU A 148 -12.69 -8.09 -0.47
C GLU A 148 -11.19 -8.18 -0.70
N TRP A 149 -10.38 -7.52 0.12
CA TRP A 149 -8.92 -7.65 0.05
C TRP A 149 -8.46 -9.09 0.37
N LYS A 150 -8.99 -9.71 1.42
CA LYS A 150 -8.66 -11.11 1.75
C LYS A 150 -8.98 -12.03 0.57
N LYS A 151 -10.14 -11.85 -0.05
CA LYS A 151 -10.59 -12.62 -1.22
C LYS A 151 -9.68 -12.38 -2.43
N ALA A 152 -9.35 -11.13 -2.74
CA ALA A 152 -8.46 -10.78 -3.85
C ALA A 152 -7.05 -11.40 -3.69
N VAL A 153 -6.56 -11.50 -2.45
CA VAL A 153 -5.27 -12.14 -2.18
C VAL A 153 -5.36 -13.68 -2.25
N GLU A 154 -6.47 -14.27 -1.86
CA GLU A 154 -6.69 -15.73 -1.93
C GLU A 154 -6.82 -16.21 -3.39
N ASP A 155 -7.58 -15.48 -4.21
CA ASP A 155 -7.76 -15.74 -5.65
C ASP A 155 -6.44 -15.69 -6.45
N CYS A 156 -5.45 -14.92 -5.98
CA CYS A 156 -4.13 -14.83 -6.62
C CYS A 156 -3.07 -15.78 -6.03
N ALA A 157 -3.42 -16.56 -5.01
CA ALA A 157 -2.56 -17.58 -4.41
C ALA A 157 -2.73 -18.96 -5.05
N GLU A 158 -3.71 -19.13 -5.94
CA GLU A 158 -3.96 -20.33 -6.76
C GLU A 158 -3.16 -20.34 -8.07
#